data_AF-A0A1Q3V2B3-F1
#
_entry.id   AF-A0A1Q3V2B3-F1
#
_cell.length_a   1.000
_cell.length_b   1.000
_cell.length_c   1.000
_cell.angle_alpha   90.00
_cell.angle_beta   90.00
_cell.angle_gamma   90.00
#
_symmetry.space_group_name_H-M   'P 1'
#
loop_
_entity.id
_entity.type
_entity.pdbx_description
1 polymer ?
#
loop_
_entity_poly.entity_id
_entity_poly.type
_entity_poly.pdbx_seq_one_letter_code
_entity_poly.pdbx_strand_id
1 'polypeptide(L)'
;MRHLLWMWLALVALGACAFGGAFLPLPAGLRPLLMLPSLVMVAILALGFMEVRRGGALPGAFALAAIFWLFVLLGLGSADPLTRRVYPADQGGASVPGPPEISPQR
;
A
#
# COMPACT_ATOMS: atom_id res chain seq x y z
N MET A 1 -16.35 21.35 -21.47
CA MET A 1 -15.24 20.63 -22.12
C MET A 1 -13.87 21.28 -21.91
N ARG A 2 -13.71 22.60 -22.13
CA ARG A 2 -12.43 23.31 -21.94
C ARG A 2 -11.80 23.13 -20.54
N HIS A 3 -12.61 23.08 -19.47
CA HIS A 3 -12.11 22.87 -18.10
C HIS A 3 -11.53 21.45 -17.87
N LEU A 4 -12.09 20.42 -18.51
CA LEU A 4 -11.55 19.06 -18.44
C LEU A 4 -10.21 18.96 -19.16
N LEU A 5 -10.05 19.66 -20.30
CA LEU A 5 -8.78 19.71 -21.03
C LEU A 5 -7.67 20.32 -20.18
N TRP A 6 -7.94 21.42 -19.46
CA TRP A 6 -6.95 22.01 -18.55
C TRP A 6 -6.58 21.08 -17.38
N MET A 7 -7.56 20.41 -16.77
CA MET A 7 -7.31 19.43 -15.71
C MET A 7 -6.51 18.23 -16.22
N TRP A 8 -6.83 17.75 -17.42
CA TRP A 8 -6.10 16.68 -18.07
C TRP A 8 -4.65 17.08 -18.34
N LEU A 9 -4.42 18.29 -18.88
CA LEU A 9 -3.07 18.79 -19.16
C LEU A 9 -2.27 18.97 -17.86
N ALA A 10 -2.91 19.47 -16.80
CA ALA A 10 -2.32 19.56 -15.47
C ALA A 10 -1.93 18.17 -14.93
N LEU A 11 -2.79 17.15 -15.08
CA LEU A 11 -2.48 15.77 -14.68
C LEU A 11 -1.31 15.20 -15.48
N VAL A 12 -1.27 15.41 -16.79
CA VAL A 12 -0.14 14.97 -17.64
C VAL A 12 1.16 15.64 -17.20
N ALA A 13 1.14 16.95 -16.95
CA ALA A 13 2.30 17.70 -16.49
C ALA A 13 2.77 17.25 -15.10
N LEU A 14 1.85 17.05 -14.15
CA LEU A 14 2.18 16.53 -12.82
C LEU A 14 2.74 15.11 -12.89
N GLY A 15 2.16 14.25 -13.73
CA GLY A 15 2.65 12.88 -13.94
C GLY A 15 4.05 12.86 -14.52
N ALA A 16 4.32 13.70 -15.52
CA ALA A 16 5.66 13.86 -16.09
C ALA A 16 6.66 14.38 -15.04
N CYS A 17 6.24 15.32 -14.18
CA CYS A 17 7.07 15.84 -13.08
C CYS A 17 7.38 14.76 -12.03
N ALA A 18 6.37 13.99 -11.61
CA ALA A 18 6.55 12.87 -10.67
C ALA A 18 7.48 11.79 -11.25
N PHE A 19 7.29 11.46 -12.53
CA PHE A 19 8.12 10.50 -13.25
C PHE A 19 9.56 10.99 -13.39
N GLY A 20 9.77 12.25 -13.81
CA GLY A 20 11.09 12.86 -13.90
C GLY A 20 11.78 12.96 -12.54
N GLY A 21 11.04 13.29 -11.48
CA GLY A 21 11.54 13.33 -10.11
C GLY A 21 12.07 11.99 -9.62
N ALA A 22 11.47 10.87 -10.05
CA ALA A 22 11.92 9.54 -9.65
C ALA A 22 13.35 9.19 -10.11
N PHE A 23 13.84 9.83 -11.19
CA PHE A 23 15.20 9.66 -11.69
C PHE A 23 16.23 10.58 -11.01
N LEU A 24 15.79 11.54 -10.18
CA LEU A 24 16.72 12.38 -9.43
C LEU A 24 17.26 11.61 -8.22
N PRO A 25 18.59 11.59 -8.01
CA PRO A 25 19.18 11.05 -6.79
C PRO A 25 18.94 12.02 -5.63
N LEU A 26 17.77 11.93 -5.00
CA LEU A 26 17.42 12.77 -3.85
C LEU A 26 17.92 12.15 -2.53
N PRO A 27 18.39 12.99 -1.59
CA PRO A 27 18.68 12.58 -0.21
C PRO A 27 17.44 11.95 0.45
N ALA A 28 17.64 10.98 1.34
CA ALA A 28 16.55 10.23 1.97
C ALA A 28 15.49 11.14 2.65
N GLY A 29 15.91 12.28 3.23
CA GLY A 29 15.01 13.25 3.86
C GLY A 29 14.13 14.05 2.89
N LEU A 30 14.51 14.13 1.61
CA LEU A 30 13.76 14.85 0.56
C LEU A 30 12.89 13.91 -0.29
N ARG A 31 13.03 12.59 -0.14
CA ARG A 31 12.17 11.60 -0.81
C ARG A 31 10.66 11.78 -0.56
N PRO A 32 10.18 12.19 0.63
CA PRO A 32 8.76 12.45 0.83
C PRO A 32 8.23 13.57 -0.08
N LEU A 33 9.09 14.51 -0.51
CA LEU A 33 8.70 15.60 -1.41
C LEU A 33 8.25 15.09 -2.78
N LEU A 34 8.66 13.88 -3.19
CA LEU A 34 8.20 13.26 -4.43
C LEU A 34 6.76 12.74 -4.34
N MET A 35 6.19 12.64 -3.13
CA MET A 35 4.78 12.29 -2.96
C MET A 35 3.84 13.47 -3.17
N LEU A 36 4.36 14.70 -3.11
CA LEU A 36 3.57 15.93 -3.24
C LEU A 36 2.86 16.04 -4.60
N PRO A 37 3.52 15.77 -5.75
CA PRO A 37 2.84 15.70 -7.04
C PRO A 37 1.72 14.65 -7.04
N SER A 38 1.98 13.46 -6.51
CA SER A 38 0.99 12.37 -6.47
C SER A 38 -0.23 12.75 -5.64
N LEU A 39 -0.03 13.43 -4.50
CA LEU A 39 -1.12 13.94 -3.66
C LEU A 39 -2.00 14.95 -4.42
N VAL A 40 -1.37 15.86 -5.17
CA VAL A 40 -2.08 16.87 -5.97
C VAL A 40 -2.84 16.21 -7.13
N MET A 41 -2.29 15.18 -7.77
CA MET A 41 -3.01 14.41 -8.80
C MET A 41 -4.28 13.77 -8.25
N VAL A 42 -4.21 13.13 -7.07
CA VAL A 42 -5.37 12.54 -6.40
C VAL A 42 -6.43 13.59 -6.11
N ALA A 43 -6.04 14.78 -5.63
CA ALA A 43 -6.96 15.88 -5.37
C ALA A 43 -7.66 16.38 -6.64
N ILE A 44 -6.92 16.53 -7.75
CA ILE A 44 -7.49 16.94 -9.05
C ILE A 44 -8.48 15.90 -9.56
N LEU A 45 -8.17 14.60 -9.46
CA LEU A 45 -9.07 13.52 -9.86
C LEU A 45 -10.34 13.50 -9.01
N ALA A 46 -10.20 13.55 -7.68
CA ALA A 46 -11.33 13.50 -6.75
C ALA A 46 -12.29 14.69 -6.93
N LEU A 47 -11.75 15.90 -7.13
CA LEU A 47 -12.54 17.13 -7.25
C LEU A 47 -13.05 17.40 -8.67
N GLY A 48 -12.26 17.04 -9.68
CA GLY A 48 -12.53 17.39 -11.07
C GLY A 48 -13.22 16.30 -11.88
N PHE A 49 -12.87 15.04 -11.66
CA PHE A 49 -13.36 13.92 -12.46
C PHE A 49 -14.39 13.07 -11.72
N MET A 50 -14.22 12.90 -10.42
CA MET A 50 -14.96 11.88 -9.69
C MET A 50 -16.35 12.34 -9.22
N GLU A 51 -16.76 13.58 -9.52
CA GLU A 51 -18.05 14.20 -9.14
C GLU A 51 -18.48 13.91 -7.68
N VAL A 52 -17.52 13.67 -6.79
CA VAL A 52 -17.75 13.23 -5.39
C VAL A 52 -18.58 14.28 -4.63
N ARG A 53 -18.53 15.54 -5.07
CA ARG A 53 -19.35 16.63 -4.53
C ARG A 53 -20.76 16.74 -5.10
N ARG A 54 -21.05 16.12 -6.26
CA ARG A 54 -22.30 16.29 -7.00
C ARG A 54 -23.31 15.19 -6.69
N GLY A 55 -22.85 14.00 -6.30
CA GLY A 55 -23.67 12.85 -5.95
C GLY A 55 -24.13 12.77 -4.48
N GLY A 56 -24.63 13.84 -3.86
CA GLY A 56 -25.12 13.76 -2.47
C GLY A 56 -24.07 13.35 -1.41
N ALA A 57 -24.46 13.21 -0.15
CA ALA A 57 -23.51 12.97 0.96
C ALA A 57 -22.95 11.53 1.02
N LEU A 58 -23.66 10.56 0.43
CA LEU A 58 -23.38 9.14 0.59
C LEU A 58 -22.05 8.67 -0.08
N PRO A 59 -21.71 9.08 -1.32
CA PRO A 59 -20.44 8.70 -1.94
C PRO A 59 -19.23 9.28 -1.22
N GLY A 60 -19.35 10.50 -0.69
CA GLY A 60 -18.30 11.13 0.10
C GLY A 60 -18.00 10.38 1.39
N ALA A 61 -19.06 9.95 2.10
CA ALA A 61 -18.92 9.14 3.31
C ALA A 61 -18.26 7.78 3.02
N PHE A 62 -18.62 7.13 1.92
CA PHE A 62 -18.00 5.87 1.50
C PHE A 62 -16.52 6.05 1.12
N ALA A 63 -16.18 7.11 0.40
CA ALA A 63 -14.79 7.42 0.06
C ALA A 63 -13.95 7.66 1.31
N LEU A 64 -14.46 8.42 2.29
CA LEU A 64 -13.80 8.63 3.57
C LEU A 64 -13.65 7.33 4.37
N ALA A 65 -14.69 6.51 4.43
CA ALA A 65 -14.64 5.21 5.10
C ALA A 65 -13.60 4.28 4.45
N ALA A 66 -13.54 4.24 3.11
CA ALA A 66 -12.56 3.45 2.39
C ALA A 66 -11.12 3.93 2.65
N ILE A 67 -10.87 5.26 2.64
CA ILE A 67 -9.56 5.83 2.97
C ILE A 67 -9.17 5.51 4.42
N PHE A 68 -10.11 5.67 5.35
CA PHE A 68 -9.90 5.32 6.75
C PHE A 68 -9.49 3.85 6.91
N TRP A 69 -10.27 2.94 6.32
CA TRP A 69 -9.97 1.51 6.36
C TRP A 69 -8.65 1.16 5.68
N LEU A 70 -8.32 1.82 4.56
CA LEU A 70 -7.03 1.66 3.89
C LEU A 70 -5.87 2.00 4.85
N PHE A 71 -5.94 3.11 5.59
CA PHE A 71 -4.90 3.48 6.56
C PHE A 71 -4.78 2.46 7.68
N VAL A 72 -5.90 1.96 8.21
CA VAL A 72 -5.91 0.93 9.25
C VAL A 72 -5.23 -0.35 8.76
N LEU A 73 -5.62 -0.84 7.58
CA LEU A 73 -5.06 -2.05 6.97
C LEU A 73 -3.59 -1.89 6.61
N LEU A 74 -3.21 -0.72 6.08
CA LEU A 74 -1.83 -0.40 5.74
C LEU A 74 -0.95 -0.33 7.00
N GLY A 75 -1.45 0.28 8.08
CA GLY A 75 -0.75 0.33 9.37
C GLY A 75 -0.57 -1.05 9.99
N LEU A 76 -1.63 -1.85 10.04
CA LEU A 76 -1.59 -3.23 10.52
C LEU A 76 -0.65 -4.10 9.69
N GLY A 77 -0.72 -4.04 8.36
CA GLY A 77 0.15 -4.79 7.47
C GLY A 77 1.61 -4.34 7.53
N SER A 78 1.87 -3.05 7.72
CA SER A 78 3.24 -2.54 7.89
C SER A 78 3.84 -2.94 9.25
N ALA A 79 3.01 -3.18 10.26
CA ALA A 79 3.43 -3.64 11.57
C ALA A 79 3.58 -5.18 11.66
N ASP A 80 3.06 -5.92 10.67
CA ASP A 80 3.16 -7.40 10.61
C ASP A 80 4.60 -7.94 10.74
N PRO A 81 5.64 -7.37 10.09
CA PRO A 81 7.01 -7.85 10.25
C PRO A 81 7.56 -7.69 11.68
N LEU A 82 7.04 -6.74 12.45
CA LEU A 82 7.48 -6.47 13.83
C LEU A 82 6.89 -7.49 14.81
N THR A 83 5.75 -8.10 14.49
CA THR A 83 5.08 -9.08 15.35
C THR A 83 5.41 -10.52 14.97
N ARG A 84 5.94 -10.74 13.75
CA ARG A 84 6.35 -12.06 13.27
C ARG A 84 7.54 -12.59 14.07
N ARG A 85 7.28 -13.50 15.01
CA ARG A 85 8.33 -14.32 15.61
C ARG A 85 8.84 -15.30 14.58
N VAL A 86 10.12 -15.18 14.21
CA VAL A 86 10.80 -16.20 13.41
C VAL A 86 11.03 -17.41 14.31
N TYR A 87 10.17 -18.41 14.18
CA TYR A 87 10.45 -19.72 14.74
C TYR A 87 11.52 -20.36 13.86
N PRO A 88 12.66 -20.81 14.43
CA PRO A 88 13.58 -21.63 13.66
C PRO A 88 12.80 -22.86 13.18
N ALA A 89 12.73 -23.04 11.86
CA ALA A 89 12.36 -24.33 11.32
C ALA A 89 13.41 -25.30 11.84
N ASP A 90 12.96 -26.31 12.58
CA ASP A 90 13.81 -27.38 13.09
C ASP A 90 14.57 -28.00 11.90
N GLN A 91 15.82 -27.57 11.71
CA GLN A 91 16.79 -28.20 10.81
C GLN A 91 17.53 -29.32 11.56
N GLY A 92 16.93 -29.89 12.59
CA GLY A 92 17.35 -31.12 13.20
C GLY A 92 16.61 -32.27 12.53
N GLY A 93 17.34 -33.08 11.77
CA GLY A 93 16.98 -34.48 11.55
C GLY A 93 16.99 -35.26 12.87
N ALA A 94 16.12 -34.89 13.82
CA ALA A 94 15.80 -35.69 14.98
C ALA A 94 14.90 -36.82 14.49
N SER A 95 15.53 -37.93 14.12
CA SER A 95 14.91 -39.23 13.91
C SER A 95 13.73 -39.42 14.86
N VAL A 96 12.51 -39.39 14.32
CA VAL A 96 11.34 -39.92 15.02
C VAL A 96 11.74 -41.31 15.52
N PRO A 97 11.78 -41.56 16.84
CA PRO A 97 12.09 -42.89 17.33
C PRO A 97 11.05 -43.84 16.77
N GLY A 98 11.51 -44.85 16.01
CA GLY A 98 10.63 -45.89 15.49
C GLY A 98 9.84 -46.55 16.63
N PRO A 99 8.62 -47.05 16.37
CA PRO A 99 7.84 -47.75 17.37
C PRO A 99 8.68 -48.88 17.99
N PRO A 100 8.54 -49.15 19.31
CA PRO A 100 9.35 -50.15 19.99
C PRO A 100 9.18 -51.51 19.31
N GLU A 101 10.28 -52.08 18.79
CA GLU A 101 10.28 -53.46 18.33
C GLU A 101 9.98 -54.37 19.51
N ILE A 102 8.76 -54.94 19.53
CA ILE A 102 8.38 -55.98 20.48
C ILE A 102 9.09 -57.27 20.04
N SER A 103 10.24 -57.55 20.63
CA SER A 103 10.92 -58.85 20.47
C SER A 103 10.06 -59.96 21.09
N PRO A 104 9.64 -60.99 20.34
CA PRO A 104 8.91 -62.11 20.91
C PRO A 104 9.88 -62.96 21.74
N GLN A 105 9.71 -62.94 23.06
CA GLN A 105 10.33 -63.89 23.98
C GLN A 105 9.87 -65.30 23.59
N ARG A 106 10.80 -66.11 23.06
CA ARG A 106 10.65 -67.57 22.93
C ARG A 106 11.20 -68.25 24.16
#